data_AF-A0A7S3AM92-F1
#
_entry.id   AF-A0A7S3AM92-F1
#
_cell.length_a   1.000
_cell.length_b   1.000
_cell.length_c   1.000
_cell.angle_alpha   90.00
_cell.angle_beta   90.00
_cell.angle_gamma   90.00
#
_symmetry.space_group_name_H-M   'P 1'
#
loop_
_entity.id
_entity.type
_entity.pdbx_description
1 polymer ?
#
loop_
_entity_poly.entity_id
_entity_poly.type
_entity_poly.pdbx_seq_one_letter_code
_entity_poly.pdbx_strand_id
1 'polypeptide(L)'
;SPLHPSTELLQTVLCSLRTHAPELTACRMLIVCDGTKPATKSNFRSGKVDETAAAAYVLYKSRLRDLITSKGFEFGHVELLELEGQHGFGFAVHSALQHVQTPLVCVVQHDRILLRRVELRLICERMLRSGGSIGYVLLPIRATLPDYGHRMRVRLGERGMRPPLSDIAPFALPLLTPRSRPCGSNGDGDTDGD
;
A
#
# COMPACT_ATOMS: atom_id res chain seq x y z
N SER A 1 -6.80 -12.15 0.58
CA SER A 1 -8.16 -12.26 0.03
C SER A 1 -9.07 -12.86 1.09
N PRO A 2 -10.27 -12.31 1.35
CA PRO A 2 -11.04 -12.51 2.59
C PRO A 2 -11.62 -13.93 2.79
N LEU A 3 -11.34 -14.86 1.87
CA LEU A 3 -11.77 -16.25 1.98
C LEU A 3 -10.89 -17.08 2.91
N HIS A 4 -9.66 -16.63 3.18
CA HIS A 4 -8.71 -17.39 3.97
C HIS A 4 -8.32 -16.60 5.22
N PRO A 5 -8.41 -17.18 6.43
CA PRO A 5 -8.06 -16.51 7.69
C PRO A 5 -6.54 -16.33 7.87
N SER A 6 -5.77 -16.33 6.78
CA SER A 6 -4.30 -16.20 6.80
C SER A 6 -3.90 -14.74 6.75
N THR A 7 -2.86 -14.43 7.52
CA THR A 7 -2.16 -13.14 7.51
C THR A 7 -1.05 -13.06 6.46
N GLU A 8 -0.81 -14.12 5.68
CA GLU A 8 0.33 -14.25 4.75
C GLU A 8 0.40 -13.13 3.71
N LEU A 9 -0.75 -12.72 3.16
CA LEU A 9 -0.80 -11.60 2.22
C LEU A 9 -0.30 -10.31 2.87
N LEU A 10 -0.76 -10.04 4.10
CA LEU A 10 -0.33 -8.86 4.85
C LEU A 10 1.15 -8.98 5.23
N GLN A 11 1.62 -10.15 5.66
CA GLN A 11 3.03 -10.40 5.95
C GLN A 11 3.90 -10.17 4.72
N THR A 12 3.44 -10.55 3.53
CA THR A 12 4.12 -10.29 2.27
C THR A 12 4.21 -8.78 2.00
N VAL A 13 3.14 -8.04 2.22
CA VAL A 13 3.14 -6.57 2.11
C VAL A 13 4.13 -5.96 3.12
N LEU A 14 4.04 -6.32 4.40
CA LEU A 14 4.94 -5.84 5.45
C LEU A 14 6.41 -6.13 5.13
N CYS A 15 6.71 -7.32 4.63
CA CYS A 15 8.06 -7.68 4.19
C CYS A 15 8.55 -6.78 3.04
N SER A 16 7.68 -6.49 2.07
CA SER A 16 8.00 -5.56 0.98
C SER A 16 8.21 -4.12 1.47
N LEU A 17 7.44 -3.67 2.46
CA LEU A 17 7.62 -2.35 3.09
C LEU A 17 8.98 -2.25 3.76
N ARG A 18 9.36 -3.24 4.58
CA ARG A 18 10.68 -3.29 5.22
C ARG A 18 11.82 -3.27 4.18
N THR A 19 11.66 -3.99 3.07
CA THR A 19 12.70 -4.12 2.04
C THR A 19 12.85 -2.85 1.21
N HIS A 20 11.74 -2.20 0.87
CA HIS A 20 11.71 -1.14 -0.15
C HIS A 20 11.42 0.26 0.41
N ALA A 21 10.96 0.36 1.65
CA ALA A 21 10.63 1.59 2.35
C ALA A 21 10.93 1.42 3.86
N PRO A 22 12.19 1.09 4.24
CA PRO A 22 12.55 0.74 5.61
C PRO A 22 12.20 1.83 6.62
N GLU A 23 12.14 3.10 6.20
CA GLU A 23 11.74 4.23 7.04
C GLU A 23 10.35 4.05 7.67
N LEU A 24 9.44 3.32 7.01
CA LEU A 24 8.10 3.04 7.54
C LEU A 24 8.10 2.09 8.75
N THR A 25 9.16 1.31 8.95
CA THR A 25 9.25 0.37 10.09
C THR A 25 9.35 1.10 11.44
N ALA A 26 9.91 2.31 11.43
CA ALA A 26 10.02 3.19 12.59
C ALA A 26 8.78 4.07 12.79
N CYS A 27 7.89 4.15 11.79
CA CYS A 27 6.67 4.95 11.87
C CYS A 27 5.58 4.22 12.67
N ARG A 28 4.69 5.01 13.27
CA ARG A 28 3.42 4.51 13.78
C ARG A 28 2.57 3.96 12.62
N MET A 29 2.14 2.72 12.73
CA MET A 29 1.31 2.02 11.75
C MET A 29 -0.07 1.71 12.34
N LEU A 30 -1.11 2.09 11.61
CA LEU A 30 -2.48 1.68 11.90
C LEU A 30 -2.90 0.64 10.87
N ILE A 31 -3.20 -0.58 11.32
CA ILE A 31 -3.80 -1.61 10.48
C ILE A 31 -5.31 -1.53 10.68
N VAL A 32 -6.04 -1.18 9.63
CA VAL A 32 -7.49 -0.99 9.70
C VAL A 32 -8.21 -2.23 9.20
N CYS A 33 -8.98 -2.85 10.09
CA CYS A 33 -9.92 -3.90 9.79
C CYS A 33 -11.32 -3.29 9.62
N ASP A 34 -11.74 -3.10 8.37
CA ASP A 34 -13.13 -2.69 8.06
C ASP A 34 -14.11 -3.76 8.56
N GLY A 35 -15.34 -3.34 8.89
CA GLY A 35 -16.35 -4.27 9.35
C GLY A 35 -17.01 -5.03 8.20
N THR A 36 -17.96 -5.89 8.55
CA THR A 36 -18.69 -6.73 7.60
C THR A 36 -20.19 -6.55 7.73
N LYS A 37 -20.93 -6.83 6.65
CA LYS A 37 -22.40 -6.85 6.64
C LYS A 37 -22.87 -8.30 6.60
N PRO A 38 -23.56 -8.80 7.63
CA PRO A 38 -24.14 -10.14 7.58
C PRO A 38 -25.10 -10.30 6.39
N ALA A 39 -25.00 -11.40 5.66
CA ALA A 39 -25.85 -11.73 4.53
C ALA A 39 -25.95 -13.25 4.35
N THR A 40 -26.95 -13.74 3.61
CA THR A 40 -27.07 -15.18 3.30
C THR A 40 -26.05 -15.68 2.30
N LYS A 41 -25.53 -14.79 1.45
CA LYS A 41 -24.50 -15.08 0.46
C LYS A 41 -23.42 -14.01 0.50
N SER A 42 -22.17 -14.45 0.53
CA SER A 42 -21.01 -13.56 0.51
C SER A 42 -20.91 -12.75 -0.79
N ASN A 43 -20.72 -11.44 -0.64
CA ASN A 43 -20.26 -10.51 -1.68
C ASN A 43 -19.24 -9.56 -1.07
N PHE A 44 -17.98 -9.96 -1.16
CA PHE A 44 -16.84 -9.28 -0.54
C PHE A 44 -16.61 -7.86 -1.06
N ARG A 45 -16.98 -7.56 -2.32
CA ARG A 45 -16.85 -6.20 -2.86
C ARG A 45 -17.75 -5.19 -2.14
N SER A 46 -18.89 -5.66 -1.66
CA SER A 46 -19.83 -4.88 -0.83
C SER A 46 -19.70 -5.18 0.67
N GLY A 47 -18.69 -5.97 1.05
CA GLY A 47 -18.44 -6.52 2.39
C GLY A 47 -19.61 -7.29 2.99
N LYS A 48 -20.51 -7.81 2.16
CA LYS A 48 -21.53 -8.78 2.58
C LYS A 48 -20.86 -10.13 2.81
N VAL A 49 -21.12 -10.77 3.95
CA VAL A 49 -20.50 -12.05 4.33
C VAL A 49 -21.55 -12.99 4.90
N ASP A 50 -21.46 -14.26 4.55
CA ASP A 50 -22.17 -15.33 5.26
C ASP A 50 -21.50 -15.64 6.60
N GLU A 51 -22.15 -16.51 7.38
CA GLU A 51 -21.69 -16.89 8.71
C GLU A 51 -20.28 -17.51 8.70
N THR A 52 -19.97 -18.31 7.68
CA THR A 52 -18.65 -18.96 7.55
C THR A 52 -17.57 -17.93 7.28
N ALA A 53 -17.82 -16.99 6.35
CA ALA A 53 -16.90 -15.90 6.04
C ALA A 53 -16.74 -14.92 7.21
N ALA A 54 -17.81 -14.65 7.96
CA ALA A 54 -17.75 -13.84 9.18
C ALA A 54 -16.87 -14.49 10.24
N ALA A 55 -17.03 -15.79 10.50
CA ALA A 55 -16.21 -16.55 11.44
C ALA A 55 -14.73 -16.58 11.00
N ALA A 56 -14.46 -16.77 9.70
CA ALA A 56 -13.10 -16.71 9.15
C ALA A 56 -12.47 -15.32 9.35
N TYR A 57 -13.24 -14.24 9.21
CA TYR A 57 -12.75 -12.89 9.44
C TYR A 57 -12.45 -12.61 10.91
N VAL A 58 -13.27 -13.11 11.84
CA VAL A 58 -12.96 -13.05 13.29
C VAL A 58 -11.65 -13.76 13.60
N LEU A 59 -11.44 -14.95 13.03
CA LEU A 59 -10.19 -15.69 13.20
C LEU A 59 -8.98 -14.97 12.59
N TYR A 60 -9.15 -14.35 11.41
CA TYR A 60 -8.13 -13.50 10.80
C TYR A 60 -7.71 -12.36 11.75
N LYS A 61 -8.68 -11.65 12.35
CA LYS A 61 -8.40 -10.56 13.30
C LYS A 61 -7.66 -11.06 14.54
N SER A 62 -8.03 -12.24 15.06
CA SER A 62 -7.31 -12.87 16.17
C SER A 62 -5.85 -13.14 15.82
N ARG A 63 -5.60 -13.84 14.71
CA ARG A 63 -4.25 -14.16 14.22
C ARG A 63 -3.42 -12.91 13.93
N LEU A 64 -4.08 -11.85 13.46
CA LEU A 64 -3.43 -10.57 13.23
C LEU A 64 -2.99 -9.90 14.54
N ARG A 65 -3.80 -9.96 15.60
CA ARG A 65 -3.40 -9.50 16.93
C ARG A 65 -2.20 -10.30 17.46
N ASP A 66 -2.23 -11.62 17.29
CA ASP A 66 -1.11 -12.49 17.68
C ASP A 66 0.17 -12.13 16.89
N LEU A 67 0.03 -11.87 15.59
CA LEU A 67 1.15 -11.49 14.72
C LEU A 67 1.80 -10.17 15.18
N ILE A 68 1.01 -9.12 15.40
CA ILE A 68 1.56 -7.78 15.76
C ILE A 68 2.13 -7.75 17.19
N THR A 69 1.71 -8.66 18.07
CA THR A 69 2.23 -8.78 19.44
C THR A 69 3.36 -9.81 19.56
N SER A 70 3.64 -10.56 18.51
CA SER A 70 4.68 -11.60 18.51
C SER A 70 6.08 -11.03 18.69
N LYS A 71 6.93 -11.77 19.41
CA LYS A 71 8.36 -11.46 19.53
C LYS A 71 9.01 -11.59 18.15
N GLY A 72 9.61 -10.51 17.66
CA GLY A 72 10.24 -10.46 16.33
C GLY A 72 9.40 -9.76 15.27
N PHE A 73 8.25 -9.17 15.62
CA PHE A 73 7.56 -8.24 14.73
C PHE A 73 8.39 -6.95 14.58
N GLU A 74 8.81 -6.64 13.35
CA GLU A 74 9.85 -5.63 13.07
C GLU A 74 9.30 -4.20 12.84
N PHE A 75 8.07 -3.94 13.25
CA PHE A 75 7.46 -2.62 13.17
C PHE A 75 7.33 -2.05 14.57
N GLY A 76 7.89 -0.85 14.79
CA GLY A 76 8.09 -0.31 16.13
C GLY A 76 6.81 0.00 16.89
N HIS A 77 5.78 0.51 16.21
CA HIS A 77 4.52 0.89 16.86
C HIS A 77 3.33 0.59 15.94
N VAL A 78 2.61 -0.49 16.23
CA VAL A 78 1.50 -0.96 15.39
C VAL A 78 0.24 -1.13 16.22
N GLU A 79 -0.86 -0.57 15.74
CA GLU A 79 -2.18 -0.70 16.34
C GLU A 79 -3.17 -1.29 15.34
N LEU A 80 -4.10 -2.08 15.87
CA LEU A 80 -5.23 -2.62 15.10
C LEU A 80 -6.47 -1.75 15.35
N LEU A 81 -7.01 -1.15 14.31
CA LEU A 81 -8.27 -0.40 14.35
C LEU A 81 -9.38 -1.23 13.71
N GLU A 82 -10.31 -1.71 14.51
CA GLU A 82 -11.45 -2.50 14.05
C GLU A 82 -12.72 -1.66 13.98
N LEU A 83 -13.36 -1.67 12.82
CA LEU A 83 -14.62 -0.97 12.61
C LEU A 83 -15.79 -1.94 12.84
N GLU A 84 -16.83 -1.47 13.51
CA GLU A 84 -18.02 -2.28 13.82
C GLU A 84 -18.82 -2.68 12.58
N GLY A 85 -18.84 -1.80 11.57
CA GLY A 85 -19.62 -1.98 10.33
C GLY A 85 -18.76 -1.89 9.07
N GLN A 86 -19.33 -2.33 7.95
CA GLN A 86 -18.70 -2.19 6.63
C GLN A 86 -18.86 -0.77 6.13
N HIS A 87 -17.73 -0.08 5.95
CA HIS A 87 -17.68 1.29 5.45
C HIS A 87 -17.06 1.39 4.05
N GLY A 88 -16.12 0.50 3.73
CA GLY A 88 -15.31 0.55 2.52
C GLY A 88 -14.06 1.39 2.68
N PHE A 89 -13.16 1.29 1.69
CA PHE A 89 -11.79 1.81 1.77
C PHE A 89 -11.69 3.29 2.18
N GLY A 90 -12.43 4.19 1.52
CA GLY A 90 -12.31 5.63 1.77
C GLY A 90 -12.71 6.03 3.19
N PHE A 91 -13.83 5.48 3.68
CA PHE A 91 -14.30 5.74 5.04
C PHE A 91 -13.46 5.03 6.11
N ALA A 92 -12.90 3.86 5.79
CA ALA A 92 -11.95 3.18 6.68
C ALA A 92 -10.66 4.01 6.85
N VAL A 93 -10.13 4.57 5.76
CA VAL A 93 -9.01 5.52 5.83
C VAL A 93 -9.40 6.78 6.62
N HIS A 94 -10.58 7.34 6.37
CA HIS A 94 -11.06 8.50 7.12
C HIS A 94 -11.15 8.24 8.62
N SER A 95 -11.63 7.06 9.02
CA SER A 95 -11.69 6.64 10.42
C SER A 95 -10.30 6.59 11.03
N ALA A 96 -9.32 6.01 10.33
CA ALA A 96 -7.93 5.98 10.81
C ALA A 96 -7.31 7.38 10.93
N LEU A 97 -7.64 8.30 10.02
CA LEU A 97 -7.13 9.67 10.07
C LEU A 97 -7.58 10.43 11.33
N GLN A 98 -8.70 10.06 11.95
CA GLN A 98 -9.11 10.64 13.24
C GLN A 98 -8.13 10.32 14.38
N HIS A 99 -7.28 9.30 14.20
CA HIS A 99 -6.29 8.89 15.20
C HIS A 99 -4.89 9.43 14.91
N VAL A 100 -4.68 10.16 13.81
CA VAL A 100 -3.35 10.58 13.35
C VAL A 100 -3.21 12.10 13.35
N GLN A 101 -2.15 12.60 13.98
CA GLN A 101 -1.82 14.04 14.06
C GLN A 101 -0.58 14.41 13.24
N THR A 102 0.06 13.42 12.59
CA THR A 102 1.28 13.66 11.83
C THR A 102 0.99 14.47 10.57
N PRO A 103 1.89 15.38 10.14
CA PRO A 103 1.68 16.20 8.94
C PRO A 103 1.50 15.40 7.65
N LEU A 104 2.05 14.18 7.61
CA LEU A 104 2.00 13.28 6.46
C LEU A 104 1.53 11.90 6.91
N VAL A 105 0.87 11.20 5.99
CA VAL A 105 0.44 9.81 6.14
C VAL A 105 0.79 9.02 4.88
N CYS A 106 1.16 7.76 5.06
CA CYS A 106 1.33 6.82 3.96
C CYS A 106 0.19 5.79 4.02
N VAL A 107 -0.64 5.75 2.98
CA VAL A 107 -1.74 4.78 2.89
C VAL A 107 -1.34 3.65 1.96
N VAL A 108 -1.27 2.43 2.51
CA VAL A 108 -0.91 1.21 1.77
C VAL A 108 -2.10 0.24 1.82
N GLN A 109 -2.51 -0.27 0.65
CA GLN A 109 -3.54 -1.32 0.61
C GLN A 109 -2.92 -2.67 0.99
N HIS A 110 -3.69 -3.52 1.68
CA HIS A 110 -3.24 -4.81 2.21
C HIS A 110 -2.83 -5.84 1.15
N ASP A 111 -3.09 -5.60 -0.14
CA ASP A 111 -2.76 -6.45 -1.28
C ASP A 111 -1.71 -5.82 -2.22
N ARG A 112 -1.06 -4.72 -1.77
CA ARG A 112 -0.09 -3.97 -2.58
C ARG A 112 1.30 -4.09 -2.01
N ILE A 113 2.10 -4.93 -2.66
CA ILE A 113 3.54 -5.04 -2.39
C ILE A 113 4.31 -3.93 -3.10
N LEU A 114 5.36 -3.42 -2.45
CA LEU A 114 6.37 -2.61 -3.10
C LEU A 114 7.31 -3.53 -3.88
N LEU A 115 7.69 -3.12 -5.10
CA LEU A 115 8.61 -3.88 -5.97
C LEU A 115 9.97 -3.21 -6.13
N ARG A 116 10.10 -1.97 -5.68
CA ARG A 116 11.27 -1.12 -5.86
C ARG A 116 11.39 -0.20 -4.67
N ARG A 117 12.63 0.20 -4.36
CA ARG A 117 12.93 1.17 -3.31
C ARG A 117 12.17 2.47 -3.55
N VAL A 118 11.58 3.01 -2.48
CA VAL A 118 10.86 4.28 -2.47
C VAL A 118 11.66 5.25 -1.62
N GLU A 119 12.08 6.37 -2.22
CA GLU A 119 12.80 7.43 -1.52
C GLU A 119 11.82 8.30 -0.70
N LEU A 120 11.21 7.70 0.34
CA LEU A 120 10.18 8.34 1.15
C LEU A 120 10.63 9.64 1.77
N ARG A 121 11.88 9.70 2.26
CA ARG A 121 12.45 10.92 2.83
C ARG A 121 12.38 12.10 1.85
N LEU A 122 12.83 11.88 0.61
CA LEU A 122 12.80 12.92 -0.41
C LEU A 122 11.37 13.35 -0.74
N ILE A 123 10.43 12.40 -0.83
CA ILE A 123 9.01 12.68 -1.07
C ILE A 123 8.45 13.54 0.07
N CYS A 124 8.64 13.12 1.32
CA CYS A 124 8.16 13.83 2.50
C CYS A 124 8.76 15.23 2.61
N GLU A 125 10.07 15.38 2.44
CA GLU A 125 10.74 16.70 2.48
C GLU A 125 10.24 17.64 1.38
N ARG A 126 9.90 17.12 0.20
CA ARG A 126 9.33 17.92 -0.89
C ARG A 126 7.89 18.32 -0.60
N MET A 127 7.06 17.40 -0.11
CA MET A 127 5.67 17.70 0.28
C MET A 127 5.61 18.74 1.40
N LEU A 128 6.43 18.60 2.45
CA LEU A 128 6.47 19.55 3.56
C LEU A 128 6.94 20.94 3.11
N ARG A 129 8.00 21.02 2.30
CA ARG A 129 8.52 22.29 1.77
C ARG A 129 7.56 22.98 0.79
N SER A 130 6.62 22.25 0.22
CA SER A 130 5.66 22.79 -0.75
C SER A 130 4.59 23.67 -0.10
N GLY A 131 4.50 23.70 1.24
CA GLY A 131 3.53 24.51 1.97
C GLY A 131 2.07 24.10 1.69
N GLY A 132 1.82 22.83 1.38
CA GLY A 132 0.48 22.31 1.09
C GLY A 132 0.06 22.35 -0.38
N SER A 133 0.89 22.88 -1.28
CA SER A 133 0.63 22.83 -2.73
C SER A 133 0.63 21.39 -3.30
N ILE A 134 1.28 20.44 -2.62
CA ILE A 134 1.28 19.01 -2.97
C ILE A 134 0.44 18.29 -1.91
N GLY A 135 -0.84 18.07 -2.23
CA GLY A 135 -1.77 17.40 -1.31
C GLY A 135 -1.57 15.88 -1.18
N TYR A 136 -1.04 15.22 -2.22
CA TYR A 136 -0.75 13.79 -2.21
C TYR A 136 0.28 13.40 -3.28
N VAL A 137 0.95 12.27 -3.06
CA VAL A 137 1.84 11.63 -4.04
C VAL A 137 1.38 10.19 -4.20
N LEU A 138 1.13 9.77 -5.44
CA LEU A 138 0.83 8.38 -5.75
C LEU A 138 2.10 7.67 -6.17
N LEU A 139 2.36 6.52 -5.54
CA LEU A 139 3.41 5.63 -6.00
C LEU A 139 2.91 4.87 -7.25
N PRO A 140 3.72 4.76 -8.30
CA PRO A 140 3.30 4.17 -9.56
C PRO A 140 3.02 2.66 -9.40
N ILE A 141 1.88 2.22 -9.92
CA ILE A 141 1.51 0.80 -10.00
C ILE A 141 1.59 0.34 -11.46
N ARG A 142 2.02 -0.92 -11.69
CA ARG A 142 2.16 -1.51 -13.04
C ARG A 142 0.92 -1.30 -13.91
N ALA A 143 -0.27 -1.43 -13.33
CA ALA A 143 -1.54 -1.31 -14.03
C ALA A 143 -1.89 0.11 -14.49
N THR A 144 -1.29 1.15 -13.92
CA THR A 144 -1.60 2.55 -14.29
C THR A 144 -0.47 3.26 -15.01
N LEU A 145 0.74 2.70 -14.99
CA LEU A 145 1.93 3.29 -15.59
C LEU A 145 1.78 3.73 -17.05
N PRO A 146 1.17 2.93 -17.97
CA PRO A 146 1.12 3.31 -19.37
C PRO A 146 0.18 4.49 -19.70
N ASP A 147 -0.86 4.70 -18.88
CA ASP A 147 -2.01 5.53 -19.29
C ASP A 147 -2.50 6.49 -18.18
N TYR A 148 -1.76 6.62 -17.06
CA TYR A 148 -2.22 7.41 -15.91
C TYR A 148 -2.51 8.87 -16.28
N GLY A 149 -1.62 9.52 -17.04
CA GLY A 149 -1.79 10.92 -17.45
C GLY A 149 -3.04 11.13 -18.29
N HIS A 150 -3.29 10.25 -19.27
CA HIS A 150 -4.49 10.29 -20.11
C HIS A 150 -5.76 10.03 -19.30
N ARG A 151 -5.78 9.00 -18.45
CA ARG A 151 -6.93 8.68 -17.58
C ARG A 151 -7.29 9.82 -16.63
N MET A 152 -6.29 10.49 -16.07
CA MET A 152 -6.55 11.64 -15.20
C MET A 152 -7.07 12.83 -15.99
N ARG A 153 -6.54 13.08 -17.20
CA ARG A 153 -7.07 14.12 -18.09
C ARG A 153 -8.55 13.91 -18.39
N VAL A 154 -8.97 12.68 -18.73
CA VAL A 154 -10.38 12.34 -18.98
C VAL A 154 -11.23 12.60 -17.73
N ARG A 155 -10.82 12.08 -16.57
CA ARG A 155 -11.55 12.25 -15.30
C ARG A 155 -11.66 13.71 -14.85
N LEU A 156 -10.61 14.51 -15.04
CA LEU A 156 -10.64 15.94 -14.71
C LEU A 156 -11.51 16.70 -15.70
N GLY A 157 -11.54 16.28 -16.97
CA GLY A 157 -12.47 16.77 -17.99
C GLY A 157 -13.95 16.54 -17.62
N GLU A 158 -14.30 15.36 -17.12
CA GLU A 158 -15.64 15.05 -16.60
C GLU A 158 -16.05 15.96 -15.43
N ARG A 159 -15.06 16.53 -14.71
CA ARG A 159 -15.27 17.52 -13.63
C ARG A 159 -15.17 18.97 -14.11
N GLY A 160 -15.17 19.21 -15.42
CA GLY A 160 -15.15 20.54 -16.02
C GLY A 160 -13.77 21.19 -16.15
N MET A 161 -12.68 20.50 -15.79
CA MET A 161 -11.32 21.05 -15.94
C MET A 161 -10.80 20.87 -17.37
N ARG A 162 -10.28 21.94 -17.95
CA ARG A 162 -9.69 21.95 -19.31
C ARG A 162 -8.16 22.09 -19.24
N PRO A 163 -7.42 21.68 -20.29
CA PRO A 163 -6.00 21.95 -20.39
C PRO A 163 -5.72 23.47 -20.27
N PRO A 164 -4.63 23.89 -19.61
CA PRO A 164 -3.54 23.05 -19.10
C PRO A 164 -3.80 22.41 -17.73
N LEU A 165 -4.85 22.82 -17.00
CA LEU A 165 -5.12 22.35 -15.63
C LEU A 165 -5.44 20.85 -15.53
N SER A 166 -6.03 20.26 -16.59
CA SER A 166 -6.31 18.83 -16.66
C SER A 166 -5.13 17.99 -17.19
N ASP A 167 -4.04 18.62 -17.64
CA ASP A 167 -2.88 17.90 -18.14
C ASP A 167 -1.84 17.69 -17.04
N ILE A 168 -1.93 16.53 -16.39
CA ILE A 168 -1.03 16.18 -15.29
C ILE A 168 0.24 15.44 -15.75
N ALA A 169 0.34 15.08 -17.03
CA ALA A 169 1.46 14.30 -17.56
C ALA A 169 2.83 14.97 -17.31
N PRO A 170 2.99 16.31 -17.40
CA PRO A 170 4.26 16.98 -17.10
C PRO A 170 4.73 16.84 -15.64
N PHE A 171 3.81 16.52 -14.72
CA PHE A 171 4.14 16.34 -13.29
C PHE A 171 4.42 14.88 -12.93
N ALA A 172 4.26 13.95 -13.86
CA ALA A 172 4.57 12.55 -13.62
C ALA A 172 6.09 12.33 -13.53
N LEU A 173 6.56 11.80 -12.40
CA LEU A 173 7.96 11.44 -12.26
C LEU A 173 8.26 10.19 -13.09
N PRO A 174 9.25 10.20 -13.99
CA PRO A 174 9.63 9.03 -14.76
C PRO A 174 10.12 7.94 -13.80
N LEU A 175 9.65 6.71 -14.01
CA LEU A 175 10.22 5.58 -13.30
C LEU A 175 11.65 5.37 -13.78
N LEU A 176 12.62 5.58 -12.88
CA LEU A 176 13.99 5.16 -13.12
C LEU A 176 13.98 3.68 -13.49
N THR A 177 14.55 3.36 -14.64
CA THR A 177 14.86 1.98 -15.00
C THR A 177 15.77 1.41 -13.90
N PRO A 178 15.53 0.16 -13.45
CA PRO A 178 16.45 -0.47 -12.52
C PRO A 178 17.85 -0.40 -13.14
N ARG A 179 18.81 0.22 -12.44
CA ARG A 179 20.22 0.13 -12.84
C ARG A 179 20.54 -1.37 -12.90
N SER A 180 20.80 -1.89 -14.10
CA SER A 180 21.39 -3.21 -14.26
C SER A 180 22.68 -3.20 -13.43
N ARG A 181 22.76 -4.06 -12.42
CA ARG A 181 24.07 -4.40 -11.87
C ARG A 181 24.85 -5.03 -13.02
N PRO A 182 26.10 -4.64 -13.31
CA PRO A 182 26.95 -5.49 -14.11
C PRO A 182 27.12 -6.78 -13.31
N CYS A 183 26.55 -7.88 -13.78
CA CYS A 183 26.95 -9.19 -13.29
C CYS A 183 28.45 -9.30 -13.56
N GLY A 184 29.19 -9.64 -12.51
CA GLY A 184 30.63 -9.80 -12.56
C GLY A 184 31.04 -10.75 -13.68
N SER A 185 32.21 -10.44 -14.25
CA SER A 185 33.04 -11.35 -15.01
C SER A 185 33.20 -12.67 -14.25
N ASN A 186 32.56 -13.74 -14.72
CA ASN A 186 33.06 -15.08 -14.45
C ASN A 186 34.26 -15.28 -15.37
N GLY A 187 35.44 -15.30 -14.77
CA GLY A 187 36.58 -15.98 -15.36
C GLY A 187 36.33 -17.47 -15.19
N ASP A 188 36.21 -18.17 -16.32
CA ASP A 188 36.36 -19.62 -16.36
C ASP A 188 37.73 -19.89 -16.97
N GLY A 189 38.68 -20.18 -16.07
CA GLY A 189 39.83 -21.01 -16.42
C GLY A 189 39.37 -22.44 -16.29
N ASP A 190 39.41 -23.19 -17.40
CA ASP A 190 39.33 -24.64 -17.39
C ASP A 190 40.63 -25.20 -17.96
N THR A 191 41.37 -25.83 -17.06
CA THR A 191 42.41 -26.83 -17.28
C THR A 191 41.75 -28.15 -17.67
N ASP A 192 42.18 -28.79 -18.76
CA ASP A 192 42.70 -30.17 -18.82
C ASP A 192 42.46 -30.86 -20.19
N GLY A 193 43.51 -31.54 -20.67
CA GLY A 193 43.39 -32.82 -21.40
C GLY A 193 43.70 -32.85 -22.90
N ASP A 194 44.99 -32.76 -23.28
CA ASP A 194 45.80 -33.85 -23.90
C ASP A 194 47.12 -33.30 -24.48
#